data_AF-A0A6J2IKP1-F1
#
_entry.id   AF-A0A6J2IKP1-F1
#
_cell.length_a   1.000
_cell.length_b   1.000
_cell.length_c   1.000
_cell.angle_alpha   90.00
_cell.angle_beta   90.00
_cell.angle_gamma   90.00
#
_symmetry.space_group_name_H-M   'P 1'
#
loop_
_entity.id
_entity.type
_entity.pdbx_description
1 polymer ?
#
loop_
_entity_poly.entity_id
_entity_poly.type
_entity_poly.pdbx_seq_one_letter_code
_entity_poly.pdbx_strand_id
1 'polypeptide(L)'
;MAAATGGALREGQGRGGPCVCSPPLAAVEAVAADWMLEFACSCLCRHFGDRSGAEFRRWSDVSQALINGFFKIPTHQKKTVYLCQLLIRIAKGKTLELQFENGQKISPLESALAFWTLLEKEEIKLEKLHEDIRRLIQIQIVAVHMENGYFKEATELLERLFTDSESDKPLRMKLATIIKNKDPYVPLLQSFSYSLLMSKIKFYIELFMKEKETDFLIQEATKYAESKGLEATTLQNKSMNVSENDESNLVTKQRLVKEQQYITNQSPGDIKKSTERPYSEQKHTGSRVLQSLNNLQNVENHEVSACGRRRQKCQHETSEN
;
A
#
# COMPACT_ATOMS: atom_id res chain seq x y z
N MET A 1 -64.17 62.19 21.59
CA MET A 1 -63.50 62.97 20.53
C MET A 1 -62.32 62.16 20.04
N ALA A 2 -62.29 61.90 18.73
CA ALA A 2 -61.23 61.21 18.03
C ALA A 2 -60.10 62.16 17.64
N ALA A 3 -58.87 61.64 17.52
CA ALA A 3 -57.96 61.98 16.43
C ALA A 3 -56.88 60.89 16.32
N ALA A 4 -56.70 60.40 15.10
CA ALA A 4 -55.76 59.38 14.68
C ALA A 4 -54.51 60.01 14.01
N THR A 5 -53.66 59.12 13.48
CA THR A 5 -52.45 59.30 12.62
C THR A 5 -51.14 59.42 13.41
N GLY A 6 -50.06 58.69 13.12
CA GLY A 6 -49.75 57.71 12.08
C GLY A 6 -48.23 57.66 11.88
N GLY A 7 -47.65 56.48 11.62
CA GLY A 7 -46.45 56.36 10.79
C GLY A 7 -45.14 55.86 11.41
N ALA A 8 -44.61 54.83 10.74
CA ALA A 8 -43.20 54.53 10.45
C ALA A 8 -42.42 53.54 11.33
N LEU A 9 -42.45 52.29 10.85
CA LEU A 9 -41.32 51.36 10.68
C LEU A 9 -39.91 51.91 11.00
N ARG A 10 -39.16 51.14 11.81
CA ARG A 10 -37.88 50.57 11.38
C ARG A 10 -37.47 49.39 12.26
N GLU A 11 -37.70 48.19 11.73
CA GLU A 11 -36.93 46.99 12.06
C GLU A 11 -35.46 47.25 11.73
N GLY A 12 -34.57 46.82 12.62
CA GLY A 12 -33.15 47.09 12.44
C GLY A 12 -32.23 46.30 13.35
N GLN A 13 -32.47 45.02 13.63
CA GLN A 13 -31.38 44.13 14.06
C GLN A 13 -31.80 42.67 13.93
N GLY A 14 -31.26 41.99 12.92
CA GLY A 14 -31.59 40.58 12.71
C GLY A 14 -31.13 40.04 11.36
N ARG A 15 -29.90 40.33 10.93
CA ARG A 15 -29.23 39.50 9.92
C ARG A 15 -28.11 38.73 10.59
N GLY A 16 -28.51 37.77 11.42
CA GLY A 16 -27.70 36.56 11.61
C GLY A 16 -27.71 35.82 10.28
N GLY A 17 -26.77 36.17 9.39
CA GLY A 17 -26.44 35.28 8.29
C GLY A 17 -26.01 33.94 8.90
N PRO A 18 -26.33 32.79 8.27
CA PRO A 18 -25.83 31.52 8.75
C PRO A 18 -24.31 31.63 8.85
N CYS A 19 -23.79 31.52 10.07
CA CYS A 19 -22.37 31.39 10.30
C CYS A 19 -21.97 30.10 9.58
N VAL A 20 -21.40 30.23 8.38
CA VAL A 20 -20.83 29.11 7.67
C VAL A 20 -19.58 28.76 8.45
N CYS A 21 -19.75 27.97 9.52
CA CYS A 21 -18.64 27.43 10.27
C CYS A 21 -17.84 26.56 9.30
N SER A 22 -16.68 27.05 8.88
CA SER A 22 -15.73 26.25 8.12
C SER A 22 -15.43 24.97 8.92
N PRO A 23 -15.26 23.82 8.24
CA PRO A 23 -14.96 22.58 8.92
C PRO A 23 -13.67 22.73 9.76
N PRO A 24 -13.57 22.04 10.91
CA PRO A 24 -12.35 22.02 11.70
C PRO A 24 -11.16 21.56 10.86
N LEU A 25 -9.98 22.14 11.09
CA LEU A 25 -8.76 21.80 10.34
C LEU A 25 -8.46 20.30 10.35
N ALA A 26 -8.62 19.64 11.50
CA ALA A 26 -8.44 18.19 11.63
C ALA A 26 -9.38 17.36 10.73
N ALA A 27 -10.61 17.84 10.48
CA ALA A 27 -11.53 17.18 9.56
C ALA A 27 -11.08 17.35 8.10
N VAL A 28 -10.55 18.53 7.75
CA VAL A 28 -9.96 18.78 6.42
C VAL A 28 -8.72 17.92 6.20
N GLU A 29 -7.84 17.80 7.21
CA GLU A 29 -6.64 16.95 7.16
C GLU A 29 -7.01 15.47 6.98
N ALA A 30 -8.04 14.99 7.67
CA ALA A 30 -8.52 13.61 7.50
C ALA A 30 -9.03 13.33 6.08
N VAL A 31 -9.82 14.25 5.52
CA VAL A 31 -10.29 14.13 4.12
C VAL A 31 -9.12 14.16 3.13
N ALA A 32 -8.16 15.06 3.34
CA ALA A 32 -6.97 15.11 2.51
C ALA A 32 -6.13 13.83 2.61
N ALA A 33 -5.98 13.26 3.81
CA ALA A 33 -5.26 12.01 4.04
C ALA A 33 -5.92 10.82 3.32
N ASP A 34 -7.25 10.74 3.36
CA ASP A 34 -8.01 9.74 2.62
C ASP A 34 -7.75 9.84 1.12
N TRP A 35 -7.89 11.03 0.54
CA TRP A 35 -7.61 11.23 -0.89
C TRP A 35 -6.16 10.92 -1.26
N MET A 36 -5.21 11.34 -0.43
CA MET A 36 -3.79 11.04 -0.64
C MET A 36 -3.51 9.54 -0.63
N LEU A 37 -4.17 8.78 0.27
CA LEU A 37 -4.02 7.33 0.32
C LEU A 37 -4.60 6.66 -0.94
N GLU A 38 -5.77 7.09 -1.39
CA GLU A 38 -6.38 6.57 -2.64
C GLU A 38 -5.49 6.83 -3.84
N PHE A 39 -5.00 8.07 -3.97
CA PHE A 39 -4.05 8.44 -5.01
C PHE A 39 -2.76 7.60 -4.95
N ALA A 40 -2.19 7.43 -3.76
CA ALA A 40 -0.99 6.63 -3.57
C ALA A 40 -1.21 5.15 -3.91
N CYS A 41 -2.36 4.58 -3.53
CA CYS A 41 -2.77 3.23 -3.90
C CYS A 41 -2.87 3.08 -5.42
N SER A 42 -3.55 4.01 -6.08
CA SER A 42 -3.70 4.03 -7.54
C SER A 42 -2.35 4.10 -8.27
N CYS A 43 -1.40 4.88 -7.76
CA CYS A 43 -0.03 4.89 -8.28
C CYS A 43 0.71 3.57 -8.01
N LEU A 44 0.59 3.01 -6.81
CA LEU A 44 1.20 1.74 -6.45
C LEU A 44 0.70 0.60 -7.35
N CYS A 45 -0.62 0.54 -7.60
CA CYS A 45 -1.27 -0.39 -8.51
C CYS A 45 -0.73 -0.27 -9.94
N ARG A 46 -0.61 0.96 -10.46
CA ARG A 46 -0.08 1.22 -11.82
C ARG A 46 1.35 0.72 -11.99
N HIS A 47 2.18 0.83 -10.95
CA HIS A 47 3.58 0.43 -10.99
C HIS A 47 3.84 -1.01 -10.50
N PHE A 48 2.80 -1.78 -10.17
CA PHE A 48 2.94 -3.15 -9.64
C PHE A 48 3.50 -4.17 -10.65
N GLY A 49 3.69 -3.79 -11.92
CA GLY A 49 4.22 -4.68 -12.95
C GLY A 49 5.74 -4.78 -13.04
N ASP A 50 6.47 -3.73 -12.68
CA ASP A 50 7.88 -3.56 -13.04
C ASP A 50 8.86 -4.26 -12.09
N ARG A 51 8.36 -5.15 -11.21
CA ARG A 51 9.12 -5.80 -10.12
C ARG A 51 10.02 -4.80 -9.38
N SER A 52 9.45 -4.08 -8.41
CA SER A 52 10.21 -3.19 -7.51
C SER A 52 10.94 -2.03 -8.21
N GLY A 53 10.41 -1.51 -9.32
CA GLY A 53 10.91 -0.29 -9.95
C GLY A 53 11.00 0.89 -8.98
N ALA A 54 11.81 1.90 -9.31
CA ALA A 54 12.00 3.08 -8.47
C ALA A 54 10.67 3.75 -8.08
N GLU A 55 9.75 3.86 -9.04
CA GLU A 55 8.41 4.41 -8.79
C GLU A 55 7.57 3.53 -7.85
N PHE A 56 7.60 2.20 -8.02
CA PHE A 56 6.90 1.29 -7.11
C PHE A 56 7.41 1.45 -5.67
N ARG A 57 8.74 1.55 -5.48
CA ARG A 57 9.33 1.76 -4.15
C ARG A 57 8.94 3.12 -3.57
N ARG A 58 8.99 4.18 -4.37
CA ARG A 58 8.58 5.53 -3.97
C ARG A 58 7.12 5.52 -3.48
N TRP A 59 6.22 4.96 -4.27
CA TRP A 59 4.80 4.89 -3.89
C TRP A 59 4.54 3.93 -2.73
N SER A 60 5.33 2.87 -2.59
CA SER A 60 5.28 2.01 -1.41
C SER A 60 5.63 2.79 -0.13
N ASP A 61 6.67 3.62 -0.17
CA ASP A 61 7.09 4.45 0.96
C ASP A 61 6.03 5.51 1.31
N VAL A 62 5.44 6.16 0.30
CA VAL A 62 4.35 7.14 0.49
C VAL A 62 3.10 6.48 1.08
N SER A 63 2.63 5.37 0.49
CA SER A 63 1.48 4.63 1.00
C SER A 63 1.73 4.16 2.43
N GLN A 64 2.92 3.66 2.75
CA GLN A 64 3.24 3.22 4.10
C GLN A 64 3.22 4.38 5.09
N ALA A 65 3.76 5.55 4.73
CA ALA A 65 3.74 6.73 5.58
C ALA A 65 2.30 7.21 5.87
N LEU A 66 1.43 7.22 4.85
CA LEU A 66 0.01 7.56 5.01
C LEU A 66 -0.73 6.55 5.88
N ILE A 67 -0.48 5.25 5.66
CA ILE A 67 -1.09 4.19 6.47
C ILE A 67 -0.66 4.28 7.94
N ASN A 68 0.61 4.63 8.19
CA ASN A 68 1.14 4.85 9.53
C ASN A 68 0.51 6.05 10.25
N GLY A 69 -0.08 6.99 9.51
CA GLY A 69 -0.79 8.14 10.06
C GLY A 69 -2.16 7.79 10.65
N PHE A 70 -2.75 6.64 10.30
CA PHE A 70 -4.03 6.22 10.88
C PHE A 70 -3.85 5.65 12.29
N PHE A 71 -4.48 6.27 13.28
CA PHE A 71 -4.67 5.64 14.59
C PHE A 71 -5.58 4.41 14.51
N LYS A 72 -6.60 4.49 13.64
CA LYS A 72 -7.52 3.40 13.29
C LYS A 72 -7.86 3.52 11.81
N ILE A 73 -7.81 2.41 11.08
CA ILE A 73 -8.18 2.41 9.66
C ILE A 73 -9.68 2.69 9.53
N PRO A 74 -10.07 3.74 8.78
CA PRO A 74 -11.47 3.99 8.46
C PRO A 74 -12.08 2.85 7.65
N THR A 75 -13.35 2.50 7.90
CA THR A 75 -14.02 1.37 7.24
C THR A 75 -13.97 1.46 5.72
N HIS A 76 -14.17 2.65 5.14
CA HIS A 76 -14.11 2.86 3.69
C HIS A 76 -12.69 2.71 3.11
N GLN A 77 -11.65 2.90 3.92
CA GLN A 77 -10.26 2.77 3.50
C GLN A 77 -9.67 1.37 3.68
N LYS A 78 -10.37 0.45 4.36
CA LYS A 78 -9.86 -0.91 4.63
C LYS A 78 -9.34 -1.61 3.38
N LYS A 79 -10.16 -1.68 2.32
CA LYS A 79 -9.75 -2.28 1.05
C LYS A 79 -8.48 -1.64 0.47
N THR A 80 -8.41 -0.31 0.46
CA THR A 80 -7.24 0.46 -0.03
C THR A 80 -5.98 0.11 0.76
N VAL A 81 -6.08 0.09 2.09
CA VAL A 81 -4.94 -0.22 2.98
C VAL A 81 -4.50 -1.67 2.79
N TYR A 82 -5.44 -2.62 2.81
CA TYR A 82 -5.10 -4.04 2.67
C TYR A 82 -4.47 -4.34 1.31
N LEU A 83 -4.97 -3.73 0.23
CA LEU A 83 -4.36 -3.85 -1.09
C LEU A 83 -2.93 -3.29 -1.09
N CYS A 84 -2.71 -2.07 -0.59
CA CYS A 84 -1.35 -1.50 -0.51
C CYS A 84 -0.39 -2.43 0.25
N GLN A 85 -0.82 -2.91 1.43
CA GLN A 85 -0.01 -3.79 2.27
C GLN A 85 0.29 -5.14 1.60
N LEU A 86 -0.69 -5.70 0.88
CA LEU A 86 -0.53 -6.89 0.05
C LEU A 86 0.52 -6.67 -1.05
N LEU A 87 0.36 -5.62 -1.87
CA LEU A 87 1.23 -5.38 -3.03
C LEU A 87 2.69 -5.18 -2.61
N ILE A 88 2.93 -4.45 -1.52
CA ILE A 88 4.29 -4.21 -0.98
C ILE A 88 4.94 -5.54 -0.57
N ARG A 89 4.20 -6.42 0.09
CA ARG A 89 4.69 -7.72 0.57
C ARG A 89 4.90 -8.71 -0.55
N ILE A 90 3.96 -8.76 -1.49
CA ILE A 90 4.11 -9.57 -2.70
C ILE A 90 5.36 -9.09 -3.44
N ALA A 91 5.55 -7.81 -3.72
CA ALA A 91 6.76 -7.33 -4.41
C ALA A 91 8.09 -7.74 -3.75
N LYS A 92 8.08 -7.97 -2.43
CA LYS A 92 9.23 -8.43 -1.62
C LYS A 92 9.19 -9.93 -1.28
N GLY A 93 8.26 -10.68 -1.87
CA GLY A 93 7.88 -12.05 -1.51
C GLY A 93 9.03 -13.06 -1.51
N LYS A 94 10.02 -12.86 -2.38
CA LYS A 94 11.20 -13.74 -2.47
C LYS A 94 12.32 -13.40 -1.49
N THR A 95 12.23 -12.28 -0.77
CA THR A 95 13.29 -11.82 0.15
C THR A 95 12.97 -12.26 1.58
N LEU A 96 13.31 -13.50 1.92
CA LEU A 96 12.98 -14.11 3.22
C LEU A 96 13.68 -13.45 4.42
N GLU A 97 14.75 -12.68 4.18
CA GLU A 97 15.47 -11.93 5.22
C GLU A 97 14.69 -10.71 5.73
N LEU A 98 13.66 -10.27 4.99
CA LEU A 98 12.84 -9.12 5.39
C LEU A 98 11.80 -9.54 6.43
N GLN A 99 11.87 -8.89 7.59
CA GLN A 99 10.84 -9.00 8.62
C GLN A 99 9.81 -7.89 8.46
N PHE A 100 8.56 -8.30 8.21
CA PHE A 100 7.40 -7.40 8.17
C PHE A 100 6.67 -7.32 9.51
N GLU A 101 6.88 -8.31 10.38
CA GLU A 101 6.14 -8.51 11.61
C GLU A 101 7.07 -8.46 12.82
N ASN A 102 6.64 -7.80 13.89
CA ASN A 102 7.45 -7.69 15.10
C ASN A 102 7.39 -9.00 15.90
N GLY A 103 8.55 -9.61 16.17
CA GLY A 103 8.69 -10.70 17.14
C GLY A 103 8.48 -12.14 16.61
N GLN A 104 7.99 -12.32 15.38
CA GLN A 104 7.90 -13.65 14.73
C GLN A 104 8.64 -13.66 13.39
N LYS A 105 9.25 -14.80 13.05
CA LYS A 105 9.84 -15.05 11.72
C LYS A 105 8.72 -15.27 10.68
N ILE A 106 7.93 -14.25 10.41
CA ILE A 106 6.89 -14.27 9.38
C ILE A 106 7.51 -13.77 8.08
N SER A 107 7.52 -14.63 7.06
CA SER A 107 8.02 -14.25 5.74
C SER A 107 7.10 -13.20 5.08
N PRO A 108 7.61 -12.44 4.09
CA PRO A 108 6.80 -11.45 3.38
C PRO A 108 5.51 -12.05 2.79
N LEU A 109 5.58 -13.28 2.24
CA LEU A 109 4.42 -13.93 1.63
C LEU A 109 3.40 -14.43 2.66
N GLU A 110 3.82 -14.83 3.86
CA GLU A 110 2.88 -15.17 4.94
C GLU A 110 2.14 -13.92 5.42
N SER A 111 2.84 -12.80 5.58
CA SER A 111 2.18 -11.55 5.91
C SER A 111 1.27 -11.10 4.74
N ALA A 112 1.66 -11.33 3.48
CA ALA A 112 0.81 -11.07 2.32
C ALA A 112 -0.48 -11.90 2.36
N LEU A 113 -0.39 -13.17 2.75
CA LEU A 113 -1.55 -14.06 2.89
C LEU A 113 -2.54 -13.51 3.92
N ALA A 114 -2.06 -12.97 5.05
CA ALA A 114 -2.93 -12.36 6.05
C ALA A 114 -3.73 -11.16 5.49
N PHE A 115 -3.07 -10.27 4.73
CA PHE A 115 -3.77 -9.16 4.07
C PHE A 115 -4.70 -9.63 2.94
N TRP A 116 -4.36 -10.71 2.25
CA TRP A 116 -5.26 -11.31 1.28
C TRP A 116 -6.55 -11.80 1.94
N THR A 117 -6.45 -12.52 3.06
CA THR A 117 -7.63 -12.96 3.83
C THR A 117 -8.49 -11.79 4.31
N LEU A 118 -7.87 -10.66 4.65
CA LEU A 118 -8.62 -9.45 5.00
C LEU A 118 -9.35 -8.85 3.79
N LEU A 119 -8.74 -8.82 2.60
CA LEU A 119 -9.40 -8.38 1.36
C LEU A 119 -10.58 -9.27 0.98
N GLU A 120 -10.43 -10.59 1.09
CA GLU A 120 -11.49 -11.54 0.76
C GLU A 120 -12.74 -11.32 1.61
N LYS A 121 -12.58 -10.92 2.89
CA LYS A 121 -13.70 -10.58 3.77
C LYS A 121 -14.42 -9.30 3.35
N GLU A 122 -13.71 -8.35 2.75
CA GLU A 122 -14.28 -7.08 2.28
C GLU A 122 -14.97 -7.23 0.91
N GLU A 123 -14.78 -8.34 0.19
CA GLU A 123 -15.28 -8.51 -1.18
C GLU A 123 -15.75 -9.94 -1.50
N ILE A 124 -17.06 -10.14 -1.46
CA ILE A 124 -17.68 -11.47 -1.62
C ILE A 124 -17.83 -11.87 -3.12
N LYS A 125 -17.76 -10.92 -4.06
CA LYS A 125 -18.14 -11.18 -5.47
C LYS A 125 -17.11 -11.95 -6.30
N LEU A 126 -15.88 -12.13 -5.81
CA LEU A 126 -14.75 -12.66 -6.58
C LEU A 126 -14.25 -14.02 -6.06
N GLU A 127 -15.13 -14.83 -5.48
CA GLU A 127 -14.79 -16.09 -4.77
C GLU A 127 -13.75 -16.96 -5.48
N LYS A 128 -13.92 -17.22 -6.79
CA LYS A 128 -12.98 -18.05 -7.55
C LYS A 128 -11.60 -17.40 -7.70
N LEU A 129 -11.54 -16.10 -7.98
CA LEU A 129 -10.27 -15.38 -8.11
C LEU A 129 -9.57 -15.27 -6.75
N HIS A 130 -10.36 -15.06 -5.69
CA HIS A 130 -9.92 -15.06 -4.31
C HIS A 130 -9.25 -16.37 -3.91
N GLU A 131 -9.94 -17.49 -4.15
CA GLU A 131 -9.40 -18.82 -3.89
C GLU A 131 -8.15 -19.12 -4.74
N ASP A 132 -8.16 -18.79 -6.04
CA ASP A 132 -7.01 -18.96 -6.93
C ASP A 132 -5.76 -18.22 -6.39
N ILE A 133 -5.91 -16.95 -6.00
CA ILE A 133 -4.80 -16.14 -5.49
C ILE A 133 -4.34 -16.63 -4.12
N ARG A 134 -5.27 -16.94 -3.20
CA ARG A 134 -4.97 -17.50 -1.88
C ARG A 134 -4.10 -18.75 -2.01
N ARG A 135 -4.54 -19.68 -2.85
CA ARG A 135 -3.82 -20.93 -3.12
C ARG A 135 -2.46 -20.70 -3.75
N LEU A 136 -2.36 -19.75 -4.69
CA LEU A 136 -1.07 -19.36 -5.28
C LEU A 136 -0.12 -18.78 -4.24
N ILE A 137 -0.58 -17.92 -3.33
CA ILE A 137 0.24 -17.38 -2.23
C ILE A 137 0.72 -18.53 -1.34
N GLN A 138 -0.16 -19.43 -0.90
CA GLN A 138 0.21 -20.56 -0.06
C GLN A 138 1.26 -21.47 -0.70
N ILE A 139 1.07 -21.83 -1.97
CA ILE A 139 2.05 -22.64 -2.73
C ILE A 139 3.38 -21.89 -2.84
N GLN A 140 3.36 -20.59 -3.11
CA GLN A 140 4.57 -19.78 -3.24
C GLN A 140 5.31 -19.57 -1.92
N ILE A 141 4.62 -19.54 -0.77
CA ILE A 141 5.28 -19.55 0.55
C ILE A 141 6.19 -20.78 0.66
N VAL A 142 5.66 -21.97 0.36
CA VAL A 142 6.43 -23.22 0.40
C VAL A 142 7.54 -23.22 -0.66
N ALA A 143 7.20 -22.87 -1.90
CA ALA A 143 8.14 -22.90 -3.03
C ALA A 143 9.35 -21.98 -2.80
N VAL A 144 9.15 -20.75 -2.32
CA VAL A 144 10.24 -19.81 -2.06
C VAL A 144 11.16 -20.32 -0.95
N HIS A 145 10.63 -20.93 0.12
CA HIS A 145 11.48 -21.54 1.15
C HIS A 145 12.29 -22.72 0.59
N MET A 146 11.70 -23.55 -0.27
CA MET A 146 12.43 -24.62 -0.95
C MET A 146 13.50 -24.11 -1.92
N GLU A 147 13.21 -23.07 -2.72
CA GLU A 147 14.18 -22.41 -3.62
C GLU A 147 15.40 -21.88 -2.85
N ASN A 148 15.23 -21.49 -1.59
CA ASN A 148 16.30 -21.02 -0.70
C ASN A 148 16.95 -22.13 0.15
N GLY A 149 16.55 -23.40 -0.02
CA GLY A 149 17.09 -24.54 0.72
C GLY A 149 16.57 -24.71 2.15
N TYR A 150 15.58 -23.92 2.57
CA TYR A 150 14.94 -23.96 3.89
C TYR A 150 13.86 -25.05 3.96
N PHE A 151 14.25 -26.32 3.77
CA PHE A 151 13.31 -27.45 3.68
C PHE A 151 12.58 -27.74 5.00
N LYS A 152 13.24 -27.51 6.13
CA LYS A 152 12.64 -27.75 7.45
C LYS A 152 11.53 -26.73 7.71
N GLU A 153 11.83 -25.47 7.46
CA GLU A 153 10.89 -24.36 7.53
C GLU A 153 9.75 -24.57 6.53
N ALA A 154 10.03 -24.97 5.29
CA ALA A 154 9.00 -25.30 4.31
C ALA A 154 8.04 -26.39 4.80
N THR A 155 8.53 -27.38 5.55
CA THR A 155 7.70 -28.44 6.16
C THR A 155 6.81 -27.87 7.26
N GLU A 156 7.37 -27.06 8.17
CA GLU A 156 6.62 -26.41 9.26
C GLU A 156 5.54 -25.46 8.69
N LEU A 157 5.87 -24.73 7.63
CA LEU A 157 4.94 -23.85 6.92
C LEU A 157 3.82 -24.63 6.23
N LEU A 158 4.14 -25.76 5.60
CA LEU A 158 3.13 -26.60 4.94
C LEU A 158 2.07 -27.08 5.95
N GLU A 159 2.49 -27.57 7.10
CA GLU A 159 1.56 -28.07 8.12
C GLU A 159 0.66 -26.95 8.68
N ARG A 160 1.22 -25.75 8.86
CA ARG A 160 0.48 -24.58 9.37
C ARG A 160 -0.46 -23.95 8.34
N LEU A 161 -0.11 -23.96 7.05
CA LEU A 161 -0.92 -23.35 6.00
C LEU A 161 -2.12 -24.20 5.57
N PHE A 162 -2.01 -25.53 5.69
CA PHE A 162 -2.99 -26.49 5.18
C PHE A 162 -3.57 -27.38 6.29
N THR A 163 -3.72 -26.85 7.51
CA THR A 163 -4.23 -27.62 8.65
C THR A 163 -5.69 -28.05 8.42
N ASP A 164 -5.97 -29.35 8.59
CA ASP A 164 -7.27 -30.08 8.67
C ASP A 164 -8.38 -29.75 7.65
N SER A 165 -8.03 -29.12 6.53
CA SER A 165 -8.92 -28.95 5.38
C SER A 165 -8.91 -30.20 4.50
N GLU A 166 -10.03 -30.93 4.44
CA GLU A 166 -10.20 -32.11 3.58
C GLU A 166 -9.92 -31.79 2.10
N SER A 167 -10.30 -30.59 1.63
CA SER A 167 -10.09 -30.15 0.25
C SER A 167 -8.62 -29.92 -0.08
N ASP A 168 -7.79 -29.61 0.92
CA ASP A 168 -6.37 -29.31 0.73
C ASP A 168 -5.48 -30.55 0.87
N LYS A 169 -6.00 -31.66 1.39
CA LYS A 169 -5.25 -32.92 1.53
C LYS A 169 -4.47 -33.32 0.28
N PRO A 170 -5.06 -33.32 -0.94
CA PRO A 170 -4.32 -33.73 -2.14
C PRO A 170 -3.14 -32.81 -2.46
N LEU A 171 -3.31 -31.49 -2.25
CA LEU A 171 -2.26 -30.51 -2.49
C LEU A 171 -1.16 -30.64 -1.43
N ARG A 172 -1.55 -30.74 -0.15
CA ARG A 172 -0.63 -30.93 0.98
C ARG A 172 0.24 -32.17 0.78
N MET A 173 -0.35 -33.31 0.41
CA MET A 173 0.40 -34.55 0.16
C MET A 173 1.40 -34.41 -1.00
N LYS A 174 1.01 -33.72 -2.08
CA LYS A 174 1.91 -33.44 -3.20
C LYS A 174 3.08 -32.55 -2.78
N LEU A 175 2.80 -31.45 -2.08
CA LEU A 175 3.83 -30.53 -1.59
C LEU A 175 4.76 -31.21 -0.57
N ALA A 176 4.23 -32.02 0.35
CA ALA A 176 5.03 -32.79 1.30
C ALA A 176 6.00 -33.75 0.58
N THR A 177 5.54 -34.41 -0.47
CA THR A 177 6.38 -35.28 -1.30
C THR A 177 7.49 -34.48 -1.99
N ILE A 178 7.16 -33.30 -2.52
CA ILE A 178 8.12 -32.41 -3.18
C ILE A 178 9.19 -31.92 -2.19
N ILE A 179 8.79 -31.48 -0.99
CA ILE A 179 9.71 -31.07 0.09
C ILE A 179 10.64 -32.23 0.49
N LYS A 180 10.09 -33.44 0.66
CA LYS A 180 10.86 -34.65 0.99
C LYS A 180 11.92 -34.96 -0.08
N ASN A 181 11.56 -34.80 -1.34
CA ASN A 181 12.46 -35.01 -2.47
C ASN A 181 13.48 -33.87 -2.66
N LYS A 182 13.30 -32.74 -1.96
CA LYS A 182 14.16 -31.55 -2.00
C LYS A 182 14.35 -30.97 -3.41
N ASP A 183 13.34 -31.11 -4.27
CA ASP A 183 13.36 -30.61 -5.64
C ASP A 183 12.33 -29.48 -5.82
N PRO A 184 12.75 -28.20 -5.84
CA PRO A 184 11.84 -27.07 -6.06
C PRO A 184 11.44 -26.87 -7.52
N TYR A 185 12.03 -27.58 -8.49
CA TYR A 185 11.84 -27.34 -9.92
C TYR A 185 10.91 -28.34 -10.60
N VAL A 186 10.02 -28.94 -9.83
CA VAL A 186 9.01 -29.89 -10.32
C VAL A 186 7.91 -29.19 -11.16
N PRO A 187 7.27 -29.90 -12.11
CA PRO A 187 6.22 -29.33 -12.96
C PRO A 187 5.06 -28.66 -12.20
N LEU A 188 4.75 -29.13 -10.98
CA LEU A 188 3.72 -28.51 -10.14
C LEU A 188 4.10 -27.08 -9.71
N LEU A 189 5.32 -26.86 -9.23
CA LEU A 189 5.75 -25.53 -8.78
C LEU A 189 6.00 -24.59 -9.96
N GLN A 190 6.32 -25.14 -11.13
CA GLN A 190 6.40 -24.40 -12.39
C GLN A 190 5.01 -23.96 -12.88
N SER A 191 3.98 -24.80 -12.77
CA SER A 191 2.62 -24.44 -13.19
C SER A 191 1.99 -23.42 -12.24
N PHE A 192 2.21 -23.57 -10.93
CA PHE A 192 1.82 -22.60 -9.89
C PHE A 192 2.91 -21.57 -9.63
N SER A 193 3.49 -21.00 -10.70
CA SER A 193 4.65 -20.11 -10.60
C SER A 193 4.38 -18.76 -9.93
N TYR A 194 5.45 -18.13 -9.44
CA TYR A 194 5.41 -16.76 -8.96
C TYR A 194 4.92 -15.77 -10.04
N SER A 195 5.25 -16.01 -11.32
CA SER A 195 4.71 -15.21 -12.43
C SER A 195 3.21 -15.33 -12.57
N LEU A 196 2.64 -16.53 -12.37
CA LEU A 196 1.19 -16.73 -12.40
C LEU A 196 0.52 -15.97 -11.24
N LEU A 197 1.11 -16.00 -10.04
CA LEU A 197 0.65 -15.20 -8.90
C LEU A 197 0.63 -13.70 -9.27
N MET A 198 1.72 -13.18 -9.82
CA MET A 198 1.78 -11.77 -10.25
C MET A 198 0.72 -11.43 -11.29
N SER A 199 0.48 -12.29 -12.28
CA SER A 199 -0.55 -12.08 -13.30
C SER A 199 -1.97 -12.07 -12.72
N LYS A 200 -2.26 -12.97 -11.77
CA LYS A 200 -3.57 -13.01 -11.10
C LYS A 200 -3.81 -11.79 -10.22
N ILE A 201 -2.78 -11.33 -9.49
CA ILE A 201 -2.87 -10.09 -8.71
C ILE A 201 -3.05 -8.87 -9.63
N LYS A 202 -2.35 -8.81 -10.78
CA LYS A 202 -2.57 -7.75 -11.77
C LYS A 202 -4.02 -7.71 -12.26
N PHE A 203 -4.58 -8.88 -12.55
CA PHE A 203 -5.99 -8.96 -12.93
C PHE A 203 -6.92 -8.49 -11.80
N TYR A 204 -6.63 -8.83 -10.54
CA TYR A 204 -7.36 -8.28 -9.39
C TYR A 204 -7.25 -6.75 -9.31
N ILE A 205 -6.05 -6.19 -9.51
CA ILE A 205 -5.83 -4.74 -9.54
C ILE A 205 -6.66 -4.09 -10.65
N GLU A 206 -6.72 -4.67 -11.84
CA GLU A 206 -7.55 -4.14 -12.94
C GLU A 206 -9.04 -4.07 -12.57
N LEU A 207 -9.55 -5.05 -11.81
CA LEU A 207 -10.91 -5.03 -11.29
C LEU A 207 -11.08 -3.96 -10.21
N PHE A 208 -10.16 -3.88 -9.27
CA PHE A 208 -10.16 -2.88 -8.19
C PHE A 208 -10.13 -1.45 -8.74
N MET A 209 -9.27 -1.18 -9.73
CA MET A 209 -9.13 0.14 -10.33
C MET A 209 -10.39 0.58 -11.11
N LYS A 210 -11.16 -0.36 -11.66
CA LYS A 210 -12.46 -0.07 -12.31
C LYS A 210 -13.53 0.36 -11.30
N GLU A 211 -13.45 -0.12 -10.05
CA GLU A 211 -14.34 0.33 -8.98
C GLU A 211 -13.99 1.77 -8.51
N LYS A 212 -12.72 2.18 -8.68
CA LYS A 212 -12.10 3.41 -8.17
C LYS A 212 -11.97 4.54 -9.20
N GLU A 213 -12.70 4.49 -10.32
CA GLU A 213 -12.63 5.50 -11.39
C GLU A 213 -13.03 6.93 -10.93
N THR A 214 -13.52 7.07 -9.70
CA THR A 214 -14.00 8.32 -9.09
C THR A 214 -13.05 8.97 -8.08
N ASP A 215 -11.79 8.53 -7.97
CA ASP A 215 -10.80 9.11 -7.04
C ASP A 215 -10.62 10.62 -7.28
N PHE A 216 -11.00 11.45 -6.30
CA PHE A 216 -11.05 12.92 -6.42
C PHE A 216 -9.73 13.54 -6.88
N LEU A 217 -8.60 13.16 -6.25
CA LEU A 217 -7.29 13.72 -6.61
C LEU A 217 -6.84 13.33 -8.02
N ILE A 218 -7.19 12.14 -8.49
CA ILE A 218 -6.87 11.72 -9.87
C ILE A 218 -7.67 12.57 -10.85
N GLN A 219 -8.96 12.76 -10.59
CA GLN A 219 -9.84 13.55 -11.46
C GLN A 219 -9.38 15.01 -11.53
N GLU A 220 -9.14 15.65 -10.38
CA GLU A 220 -8.71 17.05 -10.36
C GLU A 220 -7.30 17.24 -10.93
N ALA A 221 -6.36 16.32 -10.67
CA ALA A 221 -5.03 16.36 -11.28
C ALA A 221 -5.09 16.17 -12.80
N THR A 222 -5.96 15.29 -13.29
CA THR A 222 -6.18 15.05 -14.73
C THR A 222 -6.71 16.30 -15.42
N LYS A 223 -7.79 16.90 -14.89
CA LYS A 223 -8.36 18.16 -15.41
C LYS A 223 -7.32 19.27 -15.43
N TYR A 224 -6.53 19.40 -14.37
CA TYR A 224 -5.48 20.41 -14.30
C TYR A 224 -4.38 20.16 -15.35
N ALA A 225 -3.93 18.92 -15.51
CA ALA A 225 -2.91 18.54 -16.50
C ALA A 225 -3.39 18.82 -17.94
N GLU A 226 -4.63 18.46 -18.25
CA GLU A 226 -5.29 18.76 -19.54
C GLU A 226 -5.36 20.26 -19.79
N SER A 227 -5.77 21.05 -18.78
CA SER A 227 -5.85 22.52 -18.89
C SER A 227 -4.50 23.19 -19.13
N LYS A 228 -3.39 22.54 -18.73
CA LYS A 228 -2.03 23.00 -18.93
C LYS A 228 -1.40 22.51 -20.23
N GLY A 229 -2.12 21.74 -21.04
CA GLY A 229 -1.59 21.16 -22.27
C GLY A 229 -0.46 20.16 -22.00
N LEU A 230 -0.46 19.53 -20.82
CA LEU A 230 0.52 18.48 -20.46
C LEU A 230 0.15 17.12 -21.07
N GLU A 231 -0.81 17.06 -21.99
CA GLU A 231 -1.04 15.88 -22.82
C GLU A 231 0.21 15.55 -23.63
N ALA A 232 0.73 14.34 -23.43
CA ALA A 232 1.73 13.76 -24.28
C ALA A 232 1.14 13.57 -25.69
N THR A 233 1.81 14.19 -26.65
CA THR A 233 1.69 14.04 -28.10
C THR A 233 1.36 12.60 -28.51
N THR A 234 0.09 12.27 -28.73
CA THR A 234 -0.31 11.05 -29.44
C THR A 234 -1.46 11.36 -30.39
N LEU A 235 -1.12 11.83 -31.59
CA LEU A 235 -2.03 11.80 -32.73
C LEU A 235 -1.38 11.06 -33.90
N GLN A 236 -2.03 9.95 -34.24
CA GLN A 236 -2.14 9.30 -35.54
C GLN A 236 -0.94 8.54 -36.10
N ASN A 237 -0.93 7.23 -35.84
CA ASN A 237 -0.53 6.26 -36.85
C ASN A 237 -1.79 5.62 -37.45
N LYS A 238 -2.30 6.23 -38.53
CA LYS A 238 -3.18 5.55 -39.49
C LYS A 238 -2.29 4.72 -40.41
N SER A 239 -2.54 3.42 -40.42
CA SER A 239 -1.82 2.41 -41.20
C SER A 239 -2.11 2.47 -42.71
N MET A 240 -1.08 2.12 -43.50
CA MET A 240 -0.96 1.86 -44.97
C MET A 240 -0.91 3.09 -45.89
N ASN A 241 0.07 3.29 -46.79
CA ASN A 241 1.08 2.39 -47.37
C ASN A 241 2.23 3.16 -48.11
N VAL A 242 3.43 2.54 -48.13
CA VAL A 242 4.51 2.54 -49.17
C VAL A 242 5.25 3.88 -49.51
N SER A 243 6.54 4.04 -49.16
CA SER A 243 7.76 3.63 -49.90
C SER A 243 9.05 4.19 -49.24
N GLU A 244 10.15 3.50 -49.47
CA GLU A 244 11.58 3.73 -49.18
C GLU A 244 12.06 5.20 -49.04
N ASN A 245 12.91 5.51 -48.05
CA ASN A 245 14.38 5.50 -48.19
C ASN A 245 15.09 6.08 -46.93
N ASP A 246 16.37 5.75 -46.85
CA ASP A 246 17.40 5.94 -45.82
C ASP A 246 17.52 7.28 -45.07
N GLU A 247 18.25 7.16 -43.94
CA GLU A 247 19.15 8.16 -43.35
C GLU A 247 18.60 9.11 -42.26
N SER A 248 18.82 8.75 -40.99
CA SER A 248 19.17 9.72 -39.92
C SER A 248 19.51 9.02 -38.59
N ASN A 249 20.60 8.25 -38.57
CA ASN A 249 21.14 7.66 -37.33
C ASN A 249 22.46 8.35 -36.96
N LEU A 250 22.43 9.68 -36.73
CA LEU A 250 23.64 10.46 -36.41
C LEU A 250 23.51 11.51 -35.28
N VAL A 251 22.33 11.73 -34.69
CA VAL A 251 22.16 12.82 -33.70
C VAL A 251 22.25 12.36 -32.23
N THR A 252 22.04 11.07 -31.94
CA THR A 252 21.94 10.62 -30.52
C THR A 252 23.29 10.24 -29.90
N LYS A 253 24.34 10.01 -30.70
CA LYS A 253 25.67 9.64 -30.19
C LYS A 253 26.58 10.83 -29.83
N GLN A 254 26.22 12.05 -30.24
CA GLN A 254 27.04 13.23 -29.95
C GLN A 254 26.74 13.90 -28.60
N ARG A 255 25.64 13.51 -27.92
CA ARG A 255 25.28 14.08 -26.61
C ARG A 255 25.91 13.36 -25.42
N LEU A 256 26.19 12.05 -25.56
CA LEU A 256 26.80 11.24 -24.51
C LEU A 256 28.32 11.45 -24.34
N VAL A 257 29.01 11.99 -25.36
CA VAL A 257 30.45 12.25 -25.29
C VAL A 257 30.79 13.56 -24.56
N LYS A 258 29.86 14.54 -24.55
CA LYS A 258 30.09 15.83 -23.87
C LYS A 258 29.88 15.79 -22.36
N GLU A 259 29.12 14.83 -21.85
CA GLU A 259 28.82 14.73 -20.41
C GLU A 259 29.88 13.93 -19.63
N GLN A 260 30.68 13.10 -20.31
CA GLN A 260 31.80 12.36 -19.71
C GLN A 260 33.12 13.15 -19.71
N GLN A 261 33.22 14.26 -20.47
CA GLN A 261 34.41 15.13 -20.49
C GLN A 261 34.41 16.19 -19.38
N TYR A 262 33.30 16.39 -18.67
CA TYR A 262 33.22 17.39 -17.59
C TYR A 262 33.62 16.84 -16.19
N ILE A 263 33.86 15.53 -16.06
CA ILE A 263 34.15 14.88 -14.77
C ILE A 263 35.64 14.45 -14.62
N THR A 264 36.46 14.54 -15.68
CA THR A 264 37.82 13.93 -15.66
C THR A 264 38.99 14.93 -15.72
N ASN A 265 38.75 16.24 -15.63
CA ASN A 265 39.84 17.23 -15.64
C ASN A 265 39.90 18.04 -14.33
N GLN A 266 40.40 17.44 -13.26
CA GLN A 266 41.12 18.19 -12.21
C GLN A 266 42.35 17.37 -11.78
N SER A 267 43.51 17.80 -12.29
CA SER A 267 44.85 17.35 -11.90
C SER A 267 45.28 18.02 -10.58
N PRO A 268 46.16 17.42 -9.77
CA PRO A 268 46.45 17.89 -8.41
C PRO A 268 47.62 18.90 -8.39
N GLY A 269 47.49 19.95 -7.57
CA GLY A 269 48.58 20.89 -7.28
C GLY A 269 48.26 21.87 -6.14
N ASP A 270 49.09 21.83 -5.11
CA ASP A 270 49.44 22.88 -4.13
C ASP A 270 48.53 23.21 -2.92
N ILE A 271 48.84 22.49 -1.84
CA ILE A 271 49.20 22.98 -0.49
C ILE A 271 48.73 24.39 -0.11
N LYS A 272 47.76 24.46 0.82
CA LYS A 272 47.80 25.38 1.98
C LYS A 272 46.91 24.85 3.11
N LYS A 273 47.51 24.78 4.31
CA LYS A 273 46.93 24.28 5.56
C LYS A 273 45.82 25.20 6.08
N SER A 274 44.75 24.61 6.60
CA SER A 274 43.99 25.15 7.74
C SER A 274 43.22 24.05 8.48
N THR A 275 43.81 23.68 9.62
CA THR A 275 43.20 23.29 10.91
C THR A 275 42.09 22.23 10.94
N GLU A 276 42.47 21.06 11.46
CA GLU A 276 41.62 19.98 11.98
C GLU A 276 40.64 20.44 13.06
N ARG A 277 39.44 19.81 13.11
CA ARG A 277 38.90 19.04 14.25
C ARG A 277 37.60 18.30 13.84
N PRO A 278 37.21 17.22 14.55
CA PRO A 278 37.00 15.93 13.88
C PRO A 278 35.54 15.48 13.71
N TYR A 279 35.39 14.61 12.72
CA TYR A 279 34.40 13.54 12.52
C TYR A 279 33.35 13.27 13.63
N SER A 280 32.09 13.22 13.20
CA SER A 280 31.09 12.30 13.71
C SER A 280 30.44 11.58 12.53
N GLU A 281 30.90 10.36 12.24
CA GLU A 281 30.17 9.41 11.40
C GLU A 281 28.89 9.00 12.11
N GLN A 282 27.75 9.57 11.71
CA GLN A 282 26.45 9.04 12.10
C GLN A 282 25.90 8.18 10.97
N LYS A 283 26.23 6.89 11.04
CA LYS A 283 25.62 5.84 10.21
C LYS A 283 24.13 5.79 10.52
N HIS A 284 23.31 6.36 9.65
CA HIS A 284 21.88 6.10 9.64
C HIS A 284 21.62 4.69 9.08
N THR A 285 21.81 3.67 9.92
CA THR A 285 21.13 2.39 9.71
C THR A 285 19.68 2.59 10.14
N GLY A 286 18.88 3.16 9.23
CA GLY A 286 17.44 3.30 9.43
C GLY A 286 16.80 1.93 9.41
N SER A 287 16.53 1.37 10.60
CA SER A 287 15.59 0.27 10.77
C SER A 287 14.20 0.75 10.33
N ARG A 288 13.86 0.53 9.06
CA ARG A 288 12.50 0.75 8.54
C ARG A 288 11.65 -0.41 9.02
N VAL A 289 11.09 -0.29 10.23
CA VAL A 289 10.07 -1.21 10.72
C VAL A 289 8.83 -1.02 9.83
N LEU A 290 8.61 -1.96 8.91
CA LEU A 290 7.37 -2.05 8.14
C LEU A 290 6.26 -2.48 9.11
N GLN A 291 5.05 -1.93 8.97
CA GLN A 291 3.99 -2.17 9.93
C GLN A 291 3.65 -3.65 10.07
N SER A 292 3.65 -4.10 11.33
CA SER A 292 3.17 -5.42 11.76
C SER A 292 1.65 -5.47 11.82
N LEU A 293 1.07 -6.61 11.44
CA LEU A 293 -0.32 -7.06 11.66
C LEU A 293 -0.84 -6.74 13.07
N ASN A 294 0.03 -6.77 14.09
CA ASN A 294 -0.36 -6.50 15.48
C ASN A 294 -0.81 -5.04 15.71
N ASN A 295 -0.34 -4.08 14.90
CA ASN A 295 -0.80 -2.69 14.98
C ASN A 295 -2.20 -2.49 14.37
N LEU A 296 -2.71 -3.50 13.64
CA LEU A 296 -4.01 -3.48 12.97
C LEU A 296 -5.10 -4.23 13.78
N GLN A 297 -4.71 -5.05 14.75
CA GLN A 297 -5.60 -5.91 15.55
C GLN A 297 -6.39 -5.20 16.67
N ASN A 298 -6.23 -3.89 16.85
CA ASN A 298 -7.04 -3.11 17.81
C ASN A 298 -8.52 -2.92 17.38
N VAL A 299 -9.02 -3.72 16.44
CA VAL A 299 -10.35 -3.57 15.83
C VAL A 299 -11.31 -4.71 16.17
N GLU A 300 -10.86 -5.87 16.68
CA GLU A 300 -11.75 -7.04 16.87
C GLU A 300 -12.08 -7.39 18.34
N ASN A 301 -11.48 -6.71 19.33
CA ASN A 301 -11.74 -6.98 20.75
C ASN A 301 -12.46 -5.81 21.43
N HIS A 302 -13.70 -5.48 21.04
CA HIS A 302 -14.61 -4.73 21.92
C HIS A 302 -16.07 -4.80 21.47
N GLU A 303 -16.61 -5.99 21.25
CA GLU A 303 -18.05 -6.19 21.41
C GLU A 303 -18.30 -7.43 22.24
N VAL A 304 -19.18 -7.26 23.25
CA VAL A 304 -19.63 -8.23 24.26
C VAL A 304 -18.73 -8.37 25.49
N SER A 305 -18.99 -7.57 26.54
CA SER A 305 -19.43 -8.14 27.83
C SER A 305 -19.82 -7.07 28.88
N ALA A 306 -21.11 -7.09 29.21
CA ALA A 306 -21.69 -6.93 30.54
C ALA A 306 -21.47 -5.64 31.36
N CYS A 307 -22.54 -4.84 31.35
CA CYS A 307 -23.12 -4.12 32.47
C CYS A 307 -22.70 -4.62 33.88
N GLY A 308 -22.03 -3.76 34.65
CA GLY A 308 -21.68 -3.99 36.05
C GLY A 308 -21.98 -2.76 36.90
N ARG A 309 -23.08 -2.81 37.65
CA ARG A 309 -23.52 -1.80 38.62
C ARG A 309 -22.41 -1.50 39.64
N ARG A 310 -21.98 -0.23 39.75
CA ARG A 310 -21.27 0.25 40.94
C ARG A 310 -22.28 0.86 41.92
N ARG A 311 -22.56 0.12 43.00
CA ARG A 311 -23.12 0.69 44.23
C ARG A 311 -22.05 1.58 44.86
N GLN A 312 -22.34 2.87 44.99
CA GLN A 312 -21.58 3.78 45.84
C GLN A 312 -21.85 3.43 47.30
N LYS A 313 -20.78 3.27 48.07
CA LYS A 313 -20.78 3.15 49.53
C LYS A 313 -20.22 4.49 50.02
N CYS A 314 -21.09 5.39 50.50
CA CYS A 314 -20.65 6.52 51.33
C CYS A 314 -20.92 6.15 52.78
N GLN A 315 -19.85 5.98 53.54
CA GLN A 315 -19.87 6.09 54.99
C GLN A 315 -19.74 7.58 55.31
N HIS A 316 -20.65 8.11 56.12
CA HIS A 316 -20.33 9.14 57.09
C HIS A 316 -21.14 8.88 58.36
N GLU A 317 -20.41 8.94 59.46
CA GLU A 317 -20.77 8.64 60.83
C GLU A 317 -21.68 9.71 61.46
N THR A 318 -22.44 9.26 62.47
CA THR A 318 -22.81 9.94 63.72
C THR A 318 -23.48 11.32 63.67
N SER A 319 -24.70 11.42 64.23
CA SER A 319 -24.87 11.88 65.63
C SER A 319 -26.34 11.86 66.06
N GLU A 320 -26.51 11.46 67.32
CA GLU A 320 -27.63 11.56 68.27
C GLU A 320 -28.66 12.68 68.05
N ASN A 321 -29.96 12.33 68.03
CA ASN A 321 -30.94 12.52 69.12
C ASN A 321 -32.32 11.98 68.71
#